data_AF-A0A962F4J9-F1
#
_entry.id   AF-A0A962F4J9-F1
#
_cell.length_a   1.000
_cell.length_b   1.000
_cell.length_c   1.000
_cell.angle_alpha   90.00
_cell.angle_beta   90.00
_cell.angle_gamma   90.00
#
_symmetry.space_group_name_H-M   'P 1'
#
loop_
_entity.id
_entity.type
_entity.pdbx_description
1 polymer ?
#
loop_
_entity_poly.entity_id
_entity_poly.type
_entity_poly.pdbx_seq_one_letter_code
_entity_poly.pdbx_strand_id
1 'polypeptide(L)'
;MNVDLTPHPHVFPDIVLGEFGIEVKFTTNNTWRSIANSVFEGTRGEDVKHVYLLFGKMGGEPEVRWGKYEECVMHVRTSHVPRFEVEMYPTQSLFEKMDVAYEDFYKSPPEEKIKYVRKYARSRLKPGERLWWLEDKEEQDHTLPFEVRLYMNLSQEEKRKLRAEAALLCPQIVKPSRTKNKYTDVVMYILTYHGVMCPQARDLFSAGSVALRGDSKRGGNYILRALQDIQDEMKEAACYLEDALFEEYWGRKISPENRISEWLLQADEYAKDWKPSDELFTD
;
A
#
# COMPACT_ATOMS: atom_id res chain seq x y z
N MET A 1 -18.55 44.44 3.82
CA MET A 1 -17.57 43.37 4.04
C MET A 1 -16.78 43.75 5.28
N ASN A 2 -16.97 43.04 6.39
CA ASN A 2 -16.13 43.22 7.57
C ASN A 2 -14.91 42.30 7.39
N VAL A 3 -13.72 42.88 7.42
CA VAL A 3 -12.46 42.14 7.40
C VAL A 3 -12.15 41.71 8.82
N ASP A 4 -12.05 40.40 9.06
CA ASP A 4 -11.57 39.89 10.33
C ASP A 4 -10.06 40.10 10.42
N LEU A 5 -9.63 40.94 11.37
CA LEU A 5 -8.21 41.25 11.62
C LEU A 5 -7.63 40.40 12.75
N THR A 6 -8.38 39.40 13.24
CA THR A 6 -7.99 38.48 14.31
C THR A 6 -8.06 37.01 13.84
N PRO A 7 -7.26 36.62 12.83
CA PRO A 7 -7.33 35.27 12.27
C PRO A 7 -7.03 34.21 13.32
N HIS A 8 -7.82 33.14 13.35
CA HIS A 8 -7.60 32.00 14.23
C HIS A 8 -6.35 31.23 13.77
N PRO A 9 -5.37 30.93 14.65
CA PRO A 9 -4.08 30.31 14.30
C PRO A 9 -4.15 28.87 13.76
N HIS A 10 -5.35 28.32 13.51
CA HIS A 10 -5.58 26.94 13.08
C HIS A 10 -6.59 26.79 11.93
N VAL A 11 -7.10 27.88 11.37
CA VAL A 11 -8.07 27.84 10.25
C VAL A 11 -7.33 27.77 8.93
N PHE A 12 -7.82 26.93 8.01
CA PHE A 12 -7.39 26.94 6.62
C PHE A 12 -8.40 27.75 5.78
N PRO A 13 -7.94 28.63 4.88
CA PRO A 13 -6.57 29.10 4.69
C PRO A 13 -6.14 30.13 5.75
N ASP A 14 -4.84 30.47 5.78
CA ASP A 14 -4.23 31.38 6.78
C ASP A 14 -4.94 32.75 6.93
N ILE A 15 -5.50 33.30 5.84
CA ILE A 15 -6.28 34.54 5.83
C ILE A 15 -7.65 34.27 5.21
N VAL A 16 -8.72 34.63 5.90
CA VAL A 16 -10.11 34.46 5.44
C VAL A 16 -10.79 35.83 5.27
N LEU A 17 -11.39 36.04 4.10
CA LEU A 17 -12.05 37.28 3.67
C LEU A 17 -13.36 36.95 2.95
N GLY A 18 -14.39 36.59 3.71
CA GLY A 18 -15.67 36.12 3.16
C GLY A 18 -15.47 34.86 2.34
N GLU A 19 -15.86 34.89 1.06
CA GLU A 19 -15.74 33.75 0.16
C GLU A 19 -14.31 33.48 -0.34
N PHE A 20 -13.38 34.38 -0.03
CA PHE A 20 -11.99 34.32 -0.47
C PHE A 20 -11.07 34.00 0.69
N GLY A 21 -9.99 33.27 0.42
CA GLY A 21 -8.92 33.12 1.37
C GLY A 21 -7.53 32.99 0.74
N ILE A 22 -6.52 33.28 1.54
CA ILE A 22 -5.11 33.29 1.11
C ILE A 22 -4.34 32.33 2.01
N GLU A 23 -3.74 31.31 1.40
CA GLU A 23 -2.80 30.40 2.04
C GLU A 23 -1.39 30.91 1.77
N VAL A 24 -0.57 31.03 2.80
CA VAL A 24 0.81 31.48 2.69
C VAL A 24 1.76 30.31 2.89
N LYS A 25 2.71 30.17 1.95
CA LYS A 25 3.80 29.21 2.04
C LYS A 25 5.12 29.86 1.68
N PHE A 26 6.20 29.35 2.24
CA PHE A 26 7.53 29.75 1.84
C PHE A 26 8.51 28.59 1.94
N THR A 27 9.66 28.74 1.29
CA THR A 27 10.78 27.80 1.37
C THR A 27 12.11 28.53 1.34
N THR A 28 13.08 28.01 2.08
CA THR A 28 14.48 28.50 2.06
C THR A 28 15.31 27.87 0.94
N ASN A 29 14.77 26.84 0.28
CA ASN A 29 15.41 26.18 -0.86
C ASN A 29 15.08 26.90 -2.17
N ASN A 30 15.85 26.66 -3.22
CA ASN A 30 15.55 27.18 -4.57
C ASN A 30 14.52 26.28 -5.27
N THR A 31 13.28 26.24 -4.74
CA THR A 31 12.18 25.41 -5.24
C THR A 31 10.84 26.15 -5.10
N TRP A 32 9.87 25.81 -5.95
CA TRP A 32 8.50 26.28 -5.84
C TRP A 32 7.55 25.22 -5.25
N ARG A 33 8.11 24.16 -4.68
CA ARG A 33 7.37 23.02 -4.11
C ARG A 33 7.32 23.09 -2.59
N SER A 34 6.17 22.78 -2.02
CA SER A 34 6.00 22.62 -0.58
C SER A 34 4.91 21.61 -0.25
N ILE A 35 5.00 21.03 0.95
CA ILE A 35 3.87 20.36 1.59
C ILE A 35 2.88 21.44 2.04
N ALA A 36 1.58 21.19 1.85
CA ALA A 36 0.48 22.08 2.20
C ALA A 36 -0.42 21.45 3.27
N ASN A 37 -1.69 21.86 3.33
CA ASN A 37 -2.67 21.40 4.30
C ASN A 37 -3.08 19.93 4.13
N SER A 38 -3.79 19.43 5.14
CA SER A 38 -4.44 18.12 5.12
C SER A 38 -5.47 18.05 4.00
N VAL A 39 -5.56 16.88 3.35
CA VAL A 39 -6.58 16.57 2.33
C VAL A 39 -8.00 16.69 2.88
N PHE A 40 -8.17 16.44 4.17
CA PHE A 40 -9.49 16.51 4.80
C PHE A 40 -10.00 17.94 4.95
N GLU A 41 -9.10 18.93 5.03
CA GLU A 41 -9.42 20.35 5.25
C GLU A 41 -10.35 20.59 6.45
N GLY A 42 -10.20 19.81 7.53
CA GLY A 42 -11.13 19.84 8.67
C GLY A 42 -11.21 21.16 9.44
N THR A 43 -10.30 22.10 9.19
CA THR A 43 -10.31 23.45 9.76
C THR A 43 -10.62 24.53 8.72
N ARG A 44 -11.22 24.16 7.59
CA ARG A 44 -11.59 25.12 6.54
C ARG A 44 -12.59 26.15 7.05
N GLY A 45 -12.37 27.43 6.77
CA GLY A 45 -13.35 28.48 7.03
C GLY A 45 -14.67 28.21 6.28
N GLU A 46 -15.81 28.26 6.98
CA GLU A 46 -17.11 27.81 6.47
C GLU A 46 -17.54 28.52 5.17
N ASP A 47 -17.27 29.83 5.08
CA ASP A 47 -17.67 30.65 3.92
C ASP A 47 -16.67 30.58 2.74
N VAL A 48 -15.48 30.00 2.93
CA VAL A 48 -14.39 30.09 1.93
C VAL A 48 -14.65 29.16 0.75
N LYS A 49 -14.80 29.76 -0.43
CA LYS A 49 -14.98 29.07 -1.72
C LYS A 49 -13.70 29.09 -2.55
N HIS A 50 -13.04 30.23 -2.61
CA HIS A 50 -11.86 30.45 -3.45
C HIS A 50 -10.62 30.65 -2.59
N VAL A 51 -9.63 29.77 -2.76
CA VAL A 51 -8.35 29.87 -2.05
C VAL A 51 -7.25 30.23 -3.05
N TYR A 52 -6.42 31.20 -2.69
CA TYR A 52 -5.22 31.59 -3.43
C TYR A 52 -3.98 31.23 -2.63
N LEU A 53 -2.97 30.69 -3.31
CA LEU A 53 -1.67 30.40 -2.70
C LEU A 53 -0.72 31.56 -2.97
N LEU A 54 -0.15 32.13 -1.90
CA LEU A 54 0.98 33.05 -1.96
C LEU A 54 2.25 32.30 -1.54
N PHE A 55 3.22 32.18 -2.45
CA PHE A 55 4.42 31.38 -2.24
C PHE A 55 5.68 32.27 -2.29
N GLY A 56 6.46 32.30 -1.21
CA GLY A 56 7.79 32.91 -1.17
C GLY A 56 8.94 31.89 -1.32
N LYS A 57 9.78 32.01 -2.35
CA LYS A 57 11.00 31.21 -2.52
C LYS A 57 12.20 32.08 -2.13
N MET A 58 12.88 31.73 -1.03
CA MET A 58 14.03 32.48 -0.51
C MET A 58 15.38 31.90 -0.94
N GLY A 59 15.41 30.69 -1.49
CA GLY A 59 16.64 30.09 -2.02
C GLY A 59 16.95 30.58 -3.43
N GLY A 60 18.23 30.78 -3.74
CA GLY A 60 18.65 31.45 -4.97
C GLY A 60 18.33 32.94 -4.90
N GLU A 61 17.74 33.50 -5.97
CA GLU A 61 17.17 34.85 -5.92
C GLU A 61 15.79 34.82 -5.24
N PRO A 62 15.58 35.61 -4.17
CA PRO A 62 14.30 35.70 -3.50
C PRO A 62 13.19 36.21 -4.42
N GLU A 63 12.11 35.46 -4.53
CA GLU A 63 10.96 35.79 -5.38
C GLU A 63 9.66 35.37 -4.70
N VAL A 64 8.56 36.07 -5.02
CA VAL A 64 7.21 35.74 -4.57
C VAL A 64 6.33 35.51 -5.78
N ARG A 65 5.52 34.44 -5.75
CA ARG A 65 4.51 34.11 -6.76
C ARG A 65 3.17 33.83 -6.12
N TRP A 66 2.11 33.90 -6.91
CA TRP A 66 0.78 33.51 -6.47
C TRP A 66 -0.02 32.84 -7.60
N GLY A 67 -1.06 32.13 -7.21
CA GLY A 67 -1.98 31.44 -8.11
C GLY A 67 -3.19 30.90 -7.36
N LYS A 68 -4.16 30.32 -8.08
CA LYS A 68 -5.27 29.62 -7.42
C LYS A 68 -4.74 28.37 -6.73
N TYR A 69 -5.18 28.14 -5.49
CA TYR A 69 -4.71 27.02 -4.69
C TYR A 69 -4.95 25.68 -5.39
N GLU A 70 -6.16 25.47 -5.91
CA GLU A 70 -6.55 24.24 -6.62
C GLU A 70 -5.65 23.93 -7.83
N GLU A 71 -5.23 24.95 -8.58
CA GLU A 71 -4.35 24.82 -9.74
C GLU A 71 -2.90 24.52 -9.30
N CYS A 72 -2.51 24.92 -8.08
CA CYS A 72 -1.18 24.68 -7.53
C CYS A 72 -1.05 23.31 -6.84
N VAL A 73 -2.14 22.68 -6.41
CA VAL A 73 -2.08 21.32 -5.83
C VAL A 73 -1.68 20.34 -6.92
N MET A 74 -0.48 19.78 -6.83
CA MET A 74 0.08 18.90 -7.86
C MET A 74 0.01 17.42 -7.50
N HIS A 75 0.02 17.10 -6.19
CA HIS A 75 0.15 15.75 -5.67
C HIS A 75 -0.43 15.63 -4.24
N VAL A 76 -0.59 14.40 -3.78
CA VAL A 76 -0.97 14.06 -2.41
C VAL A 76 0.06 13.10 -1.85
N ARG A 77 0.65 13.48 -0.71
CA ARG A 77 1.53 12.59 0.05
C ARG A 77 0.65 11.70 0.91
N THR A 78 0.51 10.46 0.46
CA THR A 78 -0.22 9.43 1.19
C THR A 78 0.59 9.08 2.45
N SER A 79 0.02 9.37 3.61
CA SER A 79 0.54 9.00 4.94
C SER A 79 -0.66 8.76 5.87
N HIS A 80 -0.44 8.51 7.17
CA HIS A 80 -1.51 8.40 8.17
C HIS A 80 -2.41 9.67 8.22
N VAL A 81 -1.85 10.83 7.90
CA VAL A 81 -2.59 12.08 7.64
C VAL A 81 -2.18 12.58 6.26
N PRO A 82 -2.93 12.24 5.19
CA PRO A 82 -2.56 12.63 3.85
C PRO A 82 -2.57 14.15 3.71
N ARG A 83 -1.50 14.70 3.11
CA ARG A 83 -1.34 16.14 2.88
C ARG A 83 -1.16 16.43 1.40
N PHE A 84 -1.67 17.56 0.96
CA PHE A 84 -1.40 18.05 -0.38
C PHE A 84 0.07 18.48 -0.51
N GLU A 85 0.57 18.36 -1.73
CA GLU A 85 1.83 18.94 -2.16
C GLU A 85 1.51 19.93 -3.28
N VAL A 86 1.98 21.16 -3.11
CA VAL A 86 1.74 22.29 -4.01
C VAL A 86 3.01 22.63 -4.76
N GLU A 87 2.85 23.06 -6.00
CA GLU A 87 3.90 23.64 -6.84
C GLU A 87 3.32 24.87 -7.55
N MET A 88 4.11 25.94 -7.68
CA MET A 88 3.68 27.08 -8.49
C MET A 88 3.73 26.73 -9.97
N TYR A 89 2.59 26.89 -10.66
CA TYR A 89 2.42 26.66 -12.10
C TYR A 89 2.78 25.23 -12.55
N PRO A 90 2.16 24.19 -11.96
CA PRO A 90 2.38 22.82 -12.42
C PRO A 90 1.72 22.62 -13.80
N THR A 91 2.15 21.62 -14.55
CA THR A 91 1.54 21.29 -15.86
C THR A 91 0.10 20.82 -15.74
N GLN A 92 -0.23 20.13 -14.64
CA GLN A 92 -1.56 19.59 -14.37
C GLN A 92 -1.77 19.48 -12.87
N SER A 93 -2.94 19.92 -12.39
CA SER A 93 -3.32 19.81 -10.98
C SER A 93 -3.63 18.37 -10.59
N LEU A 94 -3.67 18.10 -9.28
CA LEU A 94 -4.11 16.82 -8.74
C LEU A 94 -5.59 16.56 -9.05
N PHE A 95 -6.42 17.60 -9.01
CA PHE A 95 -7.86 17.52 -9.24
C PHE A 95 -8.18 17.13 -10.69
N GLU A 96 -7.45 17.69 -11.66
CA GLU A 96 -7.51 17.25 -13.06
C GLU A 96 -7.06 15.79 -13.23
N LYS A 97 -6.05 15.32 -12.47
CA LYS A 97 -5.60 13.92 -12.51
C LYS A 97 -6.59 12.95 -11.87
N MET A 98 -7.36 13.43 -10.89
CA MET A 98 -8.39 12.66 -10.19
C MET A 98 -9.75 12.69 -10.91
N ASP A 99 -9.89 13.54 -11.92
CA ASP A 99 -11.13 13.78 -12.65
C ASP A 99 -12.27 14.24 -11.71
N VAL A 100 -11.96 15.22 -10.85
CA VAL A 100 -12.91 15.81 -9.89
C VAL A 100 -12.63 17.31 -9.77
N ALA A 101 -13.68 18.14 -9.71
CA ALA A 101 -13.50 19.56 -9.42
C ALA A 101 -13.09 19.75 -7.95
N TYR A 102 -12.26 20.76 -7.67
CA TYR A 102 -11.85 21.04 -6.29
C TYR A 102 -13.04 21.35 -5.39
N GLU A 103 -14.05 22.05 -5.91
CA GLU A 103 -15.25 22.39 -5.16
C GLU A 103 -16.01 21.15 -4.68
N ASP A 104 -16.18 20.17 -5.56
CA ASP A 104 -16.82 18.91 -5.23
C ASP A 104 -15.96 18.12 -4.23
N PHE A 105 -14.65 18.07 -4.47
CA PHE A 105 -13.71 17.36 -3.61
C PHE A 105 -13.69 17.87 -2.17
N TYR A 106 -13.64 19.18 -1.94
CA TYR A 106 -13.54 19.71 -0.57
C TYR A 106 -14.85 19.53 0.21
N LYS A 107 -16.00 19.52 -0.49
CA LYS A 107 -17.34 19.28 0.08
C LYS A 107 -17.63 17.81 0.35
N SER A 108 -16.98 16.89 -0.35
CA SER A 108 -17.14 15.45 -0.14
C SER A 108 -16.83 15.02 1.30
N PRO A 109 -17.52 14.00 1.84
CA PRO A 109 -17.17 13.39 3.11
C PRO A 109 -15.73 12.82 3.11
N PRO A 110 -15.08 12.70 4.28
CA PRO A 110 -13.72 12.18 4.39
C PRO A 110 -13.48 10.85 3.67
N GLU A 111 -14.45 9.94 3.72
CA GLU A 111 -14.35 8.63 3.06
C GLU A 111 -14.28 8.74 1.54
N GLU A 112 -15.10 9.61 0.96
CA GLU A 112 -15.11 9.85 -0.49
C GLU A 112 -13.83 10.55 -0.95
N LYS A 113 -13.32 11.53 -0.17
CA LYS A 113 -12.00 12.15 -0.42
C LYS A 113 -10.89 11.09 -0.50
N ILE A 114 -10.92 10.10 0.40
CA ILE A 114 -9.95 9.00 0.41
C ILE A 114 -10.11 8.11 -0.82
N LYS A 115 -11.32 7.83 -1.30
CA LYS A 115 -11.53 7.06 -2.54
C LYS A 115 -10.85 7.70 -3.75
N TYR A 116 -10.96 9.02 -3.93
CA TYR A 116 -10.24 9.75 -4.98
C TYR A 116 -8.71 9.62 -4.84
N VAL A 117 -8.19 9.84 -3.63
CA VAL A 117 -6.75 9.72 -3.34
C VAL A 117 -6.25 8.30 -3.60
N ARG A 118 -7.03 7.28 -3.24
CA ARG A 118 -6.73 5.86 -3.47
C ARG A 118 -6.67 5.54 -4.95
N LYS A 119 -7.69 5.91 -5.72
CA LYS A 119 -7.75 5.71 -7.17
C LYS A 119 -6.54 6.33 -7.86
N TYR A 120 -6.20 7.56 -7.47
CA TYR A 120 -5.02 8.27 -7.96
C TYR A 120 -3.69 7.60 -7.55
N ALA A 121 -3.57 7.12 -6.32
CA ALA A 121 -2.37 6.41 -5.88
C ALA A 121 -2.19 5.07 -6.61
N ARG A 122 -3.27 4.31 -6.82
CA ARG A 122 -3.27 3.02 -7.53
C ARG A 122 -2.88 3.16 -9.00
N SER A 123 -3.34 4.20 -9.69
CA SER A 123 -2.99 4.43 -11.11
C SER A 123 -1.50 4.69 -11.34
N ARG A 124 -0.73 4.95 -10.28
CA ARG A 124 0.72 5.18 -10.32
C ARG A 124 1.56 3.98 -9.89
N LEU A 125 0.93 2.88 -9.47
CA LEU A 125 1.63 1.66 -9.08
C LEU A 125 2.17 0.94 -10.32
N LYS A 126 3.39 0.40 -10.21
CA LYS A 126 3.94 -0.52 -11.21
C LYS A 126 3.41 -1.94 -10.98
N PRO A 127 3.50 -2.83 -11.98
CA PRO A 127 3.19 -4.25 -11.79
C PRO A 127 3.97 -4.83 -10.59
N GLY A 128 3.25 -5.39 -9.62
CA GLY A 128 3.80 -5.95 -8.38
C GLY A 128 3.93 -4.96 -7.21
N GLU A 129 3.65 -3.67 -7.38
CA GLU A 129 3.54 -2.70 -6.28
C GLU A 129 2.13 -2.71 -5.70
N ARG A 130 2.01 -2.60 -4.37
CA ARG A 130 0.73 -2.56 -3.64
C ARG A 130 0.75 -1.45 -2.60
N LEU A 131 -0.41 -0.89 -2.30
CA LEU A 131 -0.57 0.10 -1.22
C LEU A 131 -0.70 -0.64 0.12
N TRP A 132 0.20 -0.37 1.08
CA TRP A 132 0.19 -1.07 2.37
C TRP A 132 -0.80 -0.52 3.42
N TRP A 133 -1.45 0.62 3.15
CA TRP A 133 -2.33 1.32 4.11
C TRP A 133 -3.64 1.86 3.52
N LEU A 134 -3.91 1.58 2.25
CA LEU A 134 -5.00 2.19 1.48
C LEU A 134 -5.83 1.13 0.75
N GLU A 135 -6.06 0.00 1.40
CA GLU A 135 -7.07 -0.96 0.94
C GLU A 135 -8.47 -0.42 1.27
N ASP A 136 -9.35 -0.46 0.27
CA ASP A 136 -10.79 -0.41 0.48
C ASP A 136 -11.18 -1.80 0.94
N LYS A 137 -11.61 -1.95 2.18
CA LYS A 137 -12.49 -3.07 2.49
C LYS A 137 -13.75 -2.46 3.08
N GLU A 138 -14.71 -2.16 2.20
CA GLU A 138 -16.07 -1.81 2.61
C GLU A 138 -16.77 -3.00 3.29
N GLU A 139 -16.21 -4.23 3.25
CA GLU A 139 -16.86 -5.42 3.83
C GLU A 139 -15.90 -6.47 4.46
N GLN A 140 -14.74 -6.10 5.02
CA GLN A 140 -14.00 -7.07 5.85
C GLN A 140 -13.46 -6.43 7.12
N ASP A 141 -13.80 -7.07 8.25
CA ASP A 141 -13.33 -6.89 9.63
C ASP A 141 -11.80 -7.15 9.79
N HIS A 142 -10.99 -6.80 8.79
CA HIS A 142 -9.53 -6.88 8.88
C HIS A 142 -9.00 -5.54 9.38
N THR A 143 -9.29 -5.22 10.64
CA THR A 143 -8.66 -4.11 11.36
C THR A 143 -7.21 -4.49 11.64
N LEU A 144 -6.33 -4.18 10.70
CA LEU A 144 -4.90 -4.36 10.92
C LEU A 144 -4.43 -3.51 12.10
N PRO A 145 -3.57 -4.05 12.98
CA PRO A 145 -2.95 -3.24 14.01
C PRO A 145 -2.26 -2.02 13.39
N PHE A 146 -2.42 -0.85 14.01
CA PHE A 146 -1.77 0.38 13.57
C PHE A 146 -0.23 0.28 13.56
N GLU A 147 0.34 -0.66 14.31
CA GLU A 147 1.77 -0.92 14.38
C GLU A 147 2.17 -2.06 13.44
N VAL A 148 3.16 -1.82 12.59
CA VAL A 148 3.79 -2.88 11.79
C VAL A 148 4.52 -3.83 12.73
N ARG A 149 4.07 -5.08 12.77
CA ARG A 149 4.68 -6.15 13.60
C ARG A 149 5.85 -6.77 12.85
N LEU A 150 6.91 -7.14 13.57
CA LEU A 150 8.02 -7.89 12.97
C LEU A 150 7.71 -9.38 13.00
N TYR A 151 7.84 -10.06 11.85
CA TYR A 151 7.60 -11.51 11.74
C TYR A 151 8.40 -12.31 12.79
N MET A 152 9.62 -11.87 13.12
CA MET A 152 10.47 -12.55 14.09
C MET A 152 9.92 -12.55 15.52
N ASN A 153 9.03 -11.61 15.84
CA ASN A 153 8.45 -11.45 17.18
C ASN A 153 7.11 -12.20 17.34
N LEU A 154 6.60 -12.81 16.27
CA LEU A 154 5.35 -13.57 16.29
C LEU A 154 5.52 -14.92 17.01
N SER A 155 4.40 -15.48 17.47
CA SER A 155 4.36 -16.85 18.01
C SER A 155 4.73 -17.87 16.92
N GLN A 156 5.16 -19.07 17.31
CA GLN A 156 5.50 -20.10 16.30
C GLN A 156 4.28 -20.55 15.49
N GLU A 157 3.11 -20.60 16.12
CA GLU A 157 1.84 -20.92 15.46
C GLU A 157 1.49 -19.89 14.39
N GLU A 158 1.52 -18.60 14.74
CA GLU A 158 1.24 -17.51 13.80
C GLU A 158 2.27 -17.45 12.67
N LYS A 159 3.56 -17.70 12.97
CA LYS A 159 4.61 -17.82 11.95
C LYS A 159 4.28 -18.91 10.93
N ARG A 160 3.87 -20.09 11.39
CA ARG A 160 3.55 -21.23 10.53
C ARG A 160 2.32 -20.94 9.69
N LYS A 161 1.26 -20.41 10.30
CA LYS A 161 0.04 -19.97 9.60
C LYS A 161 0.36 -18.99 8.46
N LEU A 162 1.03 -17.88 8.75
CA LEU A 162 1.37 -16.87 7.73
C LEU A 162 2.29 -17.42 6.64
N ARG A 163 3.21 -18.32 6.99
CA ARG A 163 4.10 -18.96 6.01
C ARG A 163 3.31 -19.90 5.08
N ALA A 164 2.32 -20.61 5.60
CA ALA A 164 1.46 -21.51 4.83
C ALA A 164 0.52 -20.75 3.90
N GLU A 165 -0.18 -19.72 4.41
CA GLU A 165 -1.02 -18.83 3.60
C GLU A 165 -0.22 -18.20 2.45
N ALA A 166 0.96 -17.64 2.76
CA ALA A 166 1.81 -17.03 1.75
C ALA A 166 2.36 -18.05 0.74
N ALA A 167 2.71 -19.26 1.18
CA ALA A 167 3.15 -20.34 0.29
C ALA A 167 2.03 -20.75 -0.67
N LEU A 168 0.80 -20.88 -0.16
CA LEU A 168 -0.38 -21.21 -0.94
C LEU A 168 -0.67 -20.11 -1.96
N LEU A 169 -0.68 -18.83 -1.58
CA LEU A 169 -1.00 -17.78 -2.55
C LEU A 169 0.12 -17.56 -3.59
N CYS A 170 1.36 -17.94 -3.28
CA CYS A 170 2.53 -17.63 -4.12
C CYS A 170 3.27 -18.88 -4.63
N PRO A 171 2.73 -19.67 -5.57
CA PRO A 171 3.38 -20.88 -6.09
C PRO A 171 4.78 -20.62 -6.69
N GLN A 172 5.08 -19.41 -7.16
CA GLN A 172 6.39 -18.99 -7.66
C GLN A 172 7.57 -19.15 -6.68
N ILE A 173 7.33 -19.42 -5.39
CA ILE A 173 8.37 -19.76 -4.42
C ILE A 173 9.12 -21.07 -4.74
N VAL A 174 8.65 -21.87 -5.70
CA VAL A 174 9.39 -23.06 -6.17
C VAL A 174 10.37 -22.78 -7.31
N LYS A 175 10.39 -21.54 -7.85
CA LYS A 175 11.34 -21.12 -8.89
C LYS A 175 12.80 -21.36 -8.48
N PRO A 176 13.75 -21.51 -9.44
CA PRO A 176 15.17 -21.69 -9.12
C PRO A 176 15.73 -20.58 -8.21
N SER A 177 16.69 -20.94 -7.34
CA SER A 177 17.19 -20.07 -6.25
C SER A 177 17.75 -18.71 -6.70
N ARG A 178 18.27 -18.59 -7.92
CA ARG A 178 18.83 -17.33 -8.46
C ARG A 178 17.78 -16.42 -9.11
N THR A 179 16.51 -16.78 -9.05
CA THR A 179 15.44 -15.98 -9.64
C THR A 179 15.20 -14.72 -8.83
N LYS A 180 15.24 -13.55 -9.49
CA LYS A 180 14.91 -12.26 -8.87
C LYS A 180 13.44 -12.21 -8.48
N ASN A 181 13.12 -11.46 -7.43
CA ASN A 181 11.75 -11.17 -6.97
C ASN A 181 10.91 -12.39 -6.60
N LYS A 182 11.55 -13.55 -6.40
CA LYS A 182 10.91 -14.84 -6.12
C LYS A 182 9.97 -14.81 -4.90
N TYR A 183 10.30 -14.00 -3.90
CA TYR A 183 9.56 -13.89 -2.63
C TYR A 183 8.85 -12.55 -2.47
N THR A 184 8.80 -11.72 -3.52
CA THR A 184 8.22 -10.37 -3.42
C THR A 184 6.75 -10.43 -3.02
N ASP A 185 5.96 -11.28 -3.67
CA ASP A 185 4.52 -11.39 -3.38
C ASP A 185 4.24 -11.97 -1.99
N VAL A 186 5.12 -12.85 -1.49
CA VAL A 186 5.05 -13.33 -0.10
C VAL A 186 5.24 -12.19 0.89
N VAL A 187 6.25 -11.35 0.69
CA VAL A 187 6.50 -10.18 1.56
C VAL A 187 5.30 -9.23 1.50
N MET A 188 4.79 -8.98 0.28
CA MET A 188 3.65 -8.08 0.09
C MET A 188 2.39 -8.63 0.76
N TYR A 189 2.06 -9.90 0.59
CA TYR A 189 0.90 -10.53 1.26
C TYR A 189 0.96 -10.37 2.78
N ILE A 190 2.08 -10.76 3.38
CA ILE A 190 2.26 -10.72 4.84
C ILE A 190 2.21 -9.26 5.35
N LEU A 191 2.71 -8.30 4.57
CA LEU A 191 2.67 -6.90 4.94
C LEU A 191 1.27 -6.29 4.78
N THR A 192 0.61 -6.49 3.64
CA THR A 192 -0.64 -5.79 3.31
C THR A 192 -1.86 -6.42 3.97
N TYR A 193 -1.90 -7.74 4.16
CA TYR A 193 -3.07 -8.42 4.75
C TYR A 193 -2.91 -8.75 6.22
N HIS A 194 -1.69 -8.70 6.76
CA HIS A 194 -1.42 -9.01 8.17
C HIS A 194 -0.65 -7.91 8.92
N GLY A 195 -0.24 -6.83 8.25
CA GLY A 195 0.49 -5.73 8.89
C GLY A 195 1.86 -6.18 9.42
N VAL A 196 2.42 -7.27 8.89
CA VAL A 196 3.65 -7.90 9.37
C VAL A 196 4.78 -7.66 8.37
N MET A 197 5.89 -7.09 8.84
CA MET A 197 7.11 -6.98 8.05
C MET A 197 7.96 -8.25 8.18
N CYS A 198 8.31 -8.84 7.04
CA CYS A 198 9.11 -10.06 6.94
C CYS A 198 10.41 -9.81 6.15
N PRO A 199 11.47 -9.27 6.76
CA PRO A 199 12.71 -8.96 6.05
C PRO A 199 13.48 -10.22 5.61
N GLN A 200 13.27 -11.35 6.29
CA GLN A 200 13.90 -12.65 6.04
C GLN A 200 13.07 -13.61 5.19
N ALA A 201 12.19 -13.12 4.30
CA ALA A 201 11.23 -13.96 3.57
C ALA A 201 11.86 -15.14 2.80
N ARG A 202 13.05 -14.98 2.22
CA ARG A 202 13.77 -16.08 1.56
C ARG A 202 14.04 -17.26 2.51
N ASP A 203 14.46 -16.94 3.73
CA ASP A 203 14.89 -17.92 4.70
C ASP A 203 13.71 -18.72 5.25
N LEU A 204 12.48 -18.18 5.17
CA LEU A 204 11.25 -18.91 5.50
C LEU A 204 10.99 -20.14 4.63
N PHE A 205 11.60 -20.22 3.44
CA PHE A 205 11.38 -21.32 2.50
C PHE A 205 12.65 -22.06 2.08
N SER A 206 13.83 -21.55 2.42
CA SER A 206 15.10 -22.12 1.93
C SER A 206 16.21 -22.22 2.97
N ALA A 207 15.97 -21.78 4.21
CA ALA A 207 16.95 -21.95 5.27
C ALA A 207 16.92 -23.37 5.88
N GLY A 208 18.04 -23.79 6.45
CA GLY A 208 18.11 -25.05 7.17
C GLY A 208 17.17 -25.12 8.39
N SER A 209 16.84 -23.98 9.01
CA SER A 209 15.93 -23.90 10.16
C SER A 209 14.48 -24.29 9.85
N VAL A 210 14.10 -24.30 8.57
CA VAL A 210 12.79 -24.78 8.09
C VAL A 210 12.93 -26.12 7.38
N ALA A 211 13.94 -26.30 6.54
CA ALA A 211 14.13 -27.51 5.74
C ALA A 211 14.63 -28.73 6.53
N LEU A 212 15.19 -28.54 7.72
CA LEU A 212 15.77 -29.61 8.53
C LEU A 212 14.99 -29.92 9.82
N ARG A 213 13.74 -29.44 9.95
CA ARG A 213 12.90 -29.70 11.14
C ARG A 213 12.46 -31.16 11.23
N GLY A 214 12.01 -31.73 10.10
CA GLY A 214 11.60 -33.13 10.00
C GLY A 214 12.75 -34.11 9.76
N ASP A 215 13.83 -33.67 9.09
CA ASP A 215 15.01 -34.47 8.80
C ASP A 215 16.29 -33.63 8.90
N SER A 216 17.18 -33.99 9.83
CA SER A 216 18.45 -33.29 10.08
C SER A 216 19.51 -33.47 8.98
N LYS A 217 19.28 -34.35 8.00
CA LYS A 217 20.23 -34.62 6.91
C LYS A 217 20.42 -33.40 6.00
N ARG A 218 21.65 -32.91 5.90
CA ARG A 218 22.00 -31.78 5.02
C ARG A 218 21.99 -32.17 3.55
N GLY A 219 21.73 -31.18 2.69
CA GLY A 219 21.64 -31.34 1.24
C GLY A 219 20.24 -31.72 0.74
N GLY A 220 20.04 -31.68 -0.59
CA GLY A 220 18.75 -31.91 -1.22
C GLY A 220 17.92 -30.64 -1.43
N ASN A 221 16.63 -30.81 -1.70
CA ASN A 221 15.71 -29.72 -2.00
C ASN A 221 15.12 -29.13 -0.72
N TYR A 222 15.70 -28.02 -0.25
CA TYR A 222 15.27 -27.35 0.98
C TYR A 222 13.88 -26.73 0.86
N ILE A 223 13.48 -26.32 -0.35
CA ILE A 223 12.14 -25.75 -0.58
C ILE A 223 11.09 -26.83 -0.46
N LEU A 224 11.29 -27.98 -1.08
CA LEU A 224 10.41 -29.14 -0.93
C LEU A 224 10.19 -29.48 0.55
N ARG A 225 11.28 -29.64 1.31
CA ARG A 225 11.19 -29.98 2.74
C ARG A 225 10.51 -28.89 3.56
N ALA A 226 10.79 -27.63 3.25
CA ALA A 226 10.11 -26.51 3.90
C ALA A 226 8.62 -26.52 3.55
N LEU A 227 8.19 -26.90 2.35
CA LEU A 227 6.77 -26.96 2.02
C LEU A 227 6.09 -28.17 2.66
N GLN A 228 6.73 -29.34 2.67
CA GLN A 228 6.25 -30.52 3.39
C GLN A 228 6.07 -30.24 4.88
N ASP A 229 6.96 -29.44 5.49
CA ASP A 229 6.85 -29.03 6.90
C ASP A 229 5.57 -28.22 7.20
N ILE A 230 4.91 -27.60 6.21
CA ILE A 230 3.71 -26.77 6.41
C ILE A 230 2.54 -27.16 5.51
N GLN A 231 2.57 -28.34 4.89
CA GLN A 231 1.59 -28.73 3.89
C GLN A 231 0.18 -28.89 4.48
N ASP A 232 0.07 -29.32 5.73
CA ASP A 232 -1.22 -29.44 6.41
C ASP A 232 -1.83 -28.06 6.67
N GLU A 233 -1.04 -27.10 7.14
CA GLU A 233 -1.49 -25.72 7.26
C GLU A 233 -1.82 -25.07 5.90
N MET A 234 -1.17 -25.49 4.81
CA MET A 234 -1.53 -25.06 3.46
C MET A 234 -2.90 -25.61 3.05
N LYS A 235 -3.22 -26.88 3.38
CA LYS A 235 -4.55 -27.47 3.15
C LYS A 235 -5.62 -26.72 3.95
N GLU A 236 -5.34 -26.39 5.21
CA GLU A 236 -6.25 -25.58 6.04
C GLU A 236 -6.49 -24.19 5.44
N ALA A 237 -5.42 -23.50 5.02
CA ALA A 237 -5.50 -22.19 4.36
C ALA A 237 -6.30 -22.25 3.06
N ALA A 238 -6.18 -23.34 2.30
CA ALA A 238 -6.99 -23.54 1.10
C ALA A 238 -8.48 -23.68 1.40
N CYS A 239 -8.89 -23.99 2.64
CA CYS A 239 -10.29 -24.03 3.04
C CYS A 239 -10.80 -22.67 3.53
N TYR A 240 -10.07 -21.97 4.40
CA TYR A 240 -10.59 -20.77 5.07
C TYR A 240 -10.27 -19.44 4.38
N LEU A 241 -9.25 -19.37 3.50
CA LEU A 241 -8.96 -18.14 2.78
C LEU A 241 -10.08 -17.81 1.79
N GLU A 242 -10.38 -16.54 1.65
CA GLU A 242 -11.47 -16.06 0.80
C GLU A 242 -11.13 -16.14 -0.69
N ASP A 243 -12.14 -16.35 -1.53
CA ASP A 243 -11.99 -16.45 -2.99
C ASP A 243 -11.31 -15.22 -3.63
N ALA A 244 -11.55 -14.03 -3.05
CA ALA A 244 -11.00 -12.77 -3.56
C ALA A 244 -9.45 -12.78 -3.58
N LEU A 245 -8.81 -13.43 -2.60
CA LEU A 245 -7.35 -13.54 -2.57
C LEU A 245 -6.83 -14.40 -3.73
N PHE A 246 -7.54 -15.46 -4.10
CA PHE A 246 -7.13 -16.32 -5.22
C PHE A 246 -7.37 -15.64 -6.56
N GLU A 247 -8.48 -14.92 -6.71
CA GLU A 247 -8.72 -14.08 -7.89
C GLU A 247 -7.63 -13.03 -8.06
N GLU A 248 -7.18 -12.41 -6.96
CA GLU A 248 -6.14 -11.41 -6.97
C GLU A 248 -4.74 -11.97 -7.26
N TYR A 249 -4.34 -13.09 -6.64
CA TYR A 249 -3.00 -13.65 -6.78
C TYR A 249 -2.84 -14.59 -7.98
N TRP A 250 -3.90 -15.30 -8.38
CA TRP A 250 -3.86 -16.27 -9.47
C TRP A 250 -4.60 -15.79 -10.73
N GLY A 251 -5.31 -14.65 -10.65
CA GLY A 251 -6.05 -14.06 -11.76
C GLY A 251 -7.31 -14.83 -12.15
N ARG A 252 -7.79 -15.75 -11.31
CA ARG A 252 -8.95 -16.62 -11.58
C ARG A 252 -9.64 -17.07 -10.30
N LYS A 253 -10.95 -17.31 -10.38
CA LYS A 253 -11.73 -17.89 -9.28
C LYS A 253 -11.60 -19.40 -9.28
N ILE A 254 -11.27 -19.98 -8.12
CA ILE A 254 -11.09 -21.43 -7.92
C ILE A 254 -11.82 -21.82 -6.65
N SER A 255 -12.64 -22.87 -6.74
CA SER A 255 -13.35 -23.39 -5.58
C SER A 255 -12.38 -24.04 -4.57
N PRO A 256 -12.66 -23.97 -3.26
CA PRO A 256 -11.77 -24.45 -2.20
C PRO A 256 -11.19 -25.85 -2.44
N GLU A 257 -12.00 -26.79 -2.89
CA GLU A 257 -11.63 -28.17 -3.17
C GLU A 257 -10.60 -28.34 -4.30
N ASN A 258 -10.46 -27.35 -5.18
CA ASN A 258 -9.55 -27.38 -6.32
C ASN A 258 -8.29 -26.50 -6.11
N ARG A 259 -8.16 -25.80 -4.98
CA ARG A 259 -7.05 -24.85 -4.79
C ARG A 259 -5.69 -25.54 -4.70
N ILE A 260 -5.60 -26.70 -4.04
CA ILE A 260 -4.31 -27.43 -3.95
C ILE A 260 -3.90 -28.01 -5.31
N SER A 261 -4.85 -28.58 -6.06
CA SER A 261 -4.55 -29.10 -7.40
C SER A 261 -4.15 -27.99 -8.37
N GLU A 262 -4.84 -26.84 -8.34
CA GLU A 262 -4.46 -25.67 -9.13
C GLU A 262 -3.09 -25.10 -8.70
N TRP A 263 -2.81 -25.06 -7.40
CA TRP A 263 -1.51 -24.64 -6.89
C TRP A 263 -0.38 -25.53 -7.42
N LEU A 264 -0.57 -26.84 -7.42
CA LEU A 264 0.39 -27.81 -7.96
C LEU A 264 0.63 -27.59 -9.46
N LEU A 265 -0.43 -27.35 -10.25
CA LEU A 265 -0.30 -27.03 -11.68
C LEU A 265 0.57 -25.77 -11.90
N GLN A 266 0.29 -24.69 -11.15
CA GLN A 266 1.09 -23.47 -11.24
C GLN A 266 2.53 -23.68 -10.75
N ALA A 267 2.71 -24.43 -9.67
CA ALA A 267 4.02 -24.72 -9.09
C ALA A 267 4.89 -25.53 -10.08
N ASP A 268 4.32 -26.52 -10.77
CA ASP A 268 5.00 -27.29 -11.80
C ASP A 268 5.47 -26.42 -12.98
N GLU A 269 4.69 -25.41 -13.37
CA GLU A 269 5.11 -24.45 -14.41
C GLU A 269 6.30 -23.57 -13.96
N TYR A 270 6.41 -23.31 -12.66
CA TYR A 270 7.45 -22.46 -12.09
C TYR A 270 8.73 -23.23 -11.72
N ALA A 271 8.60 -24.48 -11.30
CA ALA A 271 9.73 -25.33 -10.97
C ALA A 271 10.49 -25.74 -12.23
N LYS A 272 11.78 -26.01 -12.10
CA LYS A 272 12.62 -26.50 -13.21
C LYS A 272 13.38 -27.77 -12.88
N ASP A 273 13.87 -27.84 -11.65
CA ASP A 273 14.78 -28.91 -11.21
C ASP A 273 14.05 -30.09 -10.54
N TRP A 274 12.74 -29.98 -10.33
CA TRP A 274 11.89 -30.97 -9.69
C TRP A 274 10.43 -30.68 -10.06
N LYS A 275 9.53 -31.65 -9.80
CA LYS A 275 8.10 -31.54 -10.08
C LYS A 275 7.30 -31.54 -8.78
N PRO A 276 6.86 -30.35 -8.30
CA PRO A 276 6.05 -30.21 -7.09
C PRO A 276 4.90 -31.21 -6.97
N SER A 277 4.16 -31.48 -8.04
CA SER A 277 3.02 -32.43 -8.00
C SER A 277 3.40 -33.86 -7.64
N ASP A 278 4.66 -34.25 -7.83
CA ASP A 278 5.12 -35.62 -7.61
C ASP A 278 5.57 -35.86 -6.16
N GLU A 279 5.77 -34.78 -5.38
CA GLU A 279 6.48 -34.81 -4.09
C GLU A 279 5.72 -34.11 -2.94
N LEU A 280 4.74 -33.26 -3.27
CA LEU A 280 3.91 -32.52 -2.31
C LEU A 280 2.47 -33.03 -2.32
N PHE A 281 1.84 -33.07 -1.15
CA PHE A 281 0.43 -33.48 -0.99
C PHE A 281 0.15 -34.90 -1.54
N THR A 282 1.11 -35.81 -1.39
CA THR A 282 1.05 -37.19 -1.91
C THR A 282 0.34 -38.18 -0.97
N ASP A 283 -0.25 -37.66 0.11
CA ASP A 283 -0.96 -38.40 1.15
C ASP A 283 -2.45 -38.63 0.85
#